data_AF-A0AAW6KJD4-F1
#
_entry.id   AF-A0AAW6KJD4-F1
#
_cell.length_a   1.000
_cell.length_b   1.000
_cell.length_c   1.000
_cell.angle_alpha   90.00
_cell.angle_beta   90.00
_cell.angle_gamma   90.00
#
_symmetry.space_group_name_H-M   'P 1'
#
loop_
_entity.id
_entity.type
_entity.pdbx_description
1 polymer ?
#
loop_
_entity_poly.entity_id
_entity_poly.type
_entity_poly.pdbx_seq_one_letter_code
_entity_poly.pdbx_strand_id
1 'polypeptide(L)'
;AVAALVLVSGWRVTKDSVHILMEGKPKDIDAEALKNGLLSIPSVREVHDLHIWSISSDMPSLSCHIVADENSDRDRILKQVSKYL
;
A
#
# COMPACT_ATOMS: atom_id res chain seq x y z
N ALA A 1 35.16 17.00 -6.34
CA ALA A 1 33.95 17.52 -5.66
C ALA A 1 32.68 17.20 -6.45
N VAL A 2 32.53 17.68 -7.69
CA VAL A 2 31.30 17.47 -8.50
C VAL A 2 31.00 15.99 -8.77
N ALA A 3 32.01 15.19 -9.16
CA ALA A 3 31.81 13.75 -9.41
C ALA A 3 31.27 12.99 -8.17
N ALA A 4 31.72 13.35 -6.96
CA ALA A 4 31.24 12.75 -5.72
C ALA A 4 29.78 13.14 -5.43
N LEU A 5 29.40 14.40 -5.70
CA LEU A 5 28.01 14.86 -5.60
C LEU A 5 27.07 14.11 -6.55
N VAL A 6 27.51 13.92 -7.81
CA VAL A 6 26.74 13.18 -8.83
C VAL A 6 26.58 11.70 -8.45
N LEU A 7 27.63 11.07 -7.92
CA LEU A 7 27.56 9.68 -7.45
C LEU A 7 26.60 9.53 -6.26
N VAL A 8 26.62 10.46 -5.30
CA VAL A 8 25.73 10.43 -4.13
C VAL A 8 24.27 10.63 -4.54
N SER A 9 23.98 11.58 -5.43
CA SER A 9 22.60 11.80 -5.91
C SER A 9 22.10 10.63 -6.75
N GLY A 10 22.92 10.12 -7.68
CA GLY A 10 22.60 8.96 -8.50
C GLY A 10 22.32 7.72 -7.66
N TRP A 11 23.18 7.43 -6.68
CA TRP A 11 23.00 6.29 -5.77
C TRP A 11 21.67 6.34 -5.01
N ARG A 12 21.24 7.54 -4.58
CA ARG A 12 19.98 7.74 -3.87
C ARG A 12 18.78 7.40 -4.76
N VAL A 13 18.78 7.92 -5.98
CA VAL A 13 17.72 7.66 -6.98
C VAL A 13 17.69 6.18 -7.37
N THR A 14 18.84 5.57 -7.66
CA THR A 14 18.93 4.14 -7.99
C THR A 14 18.39 3.28 -6.86
N LYS A 15 18.72 3.59 -5.60
CA LYS A 15 18.21 2.86 -4.44
C LYS A 15 16.69 2.97 -4.31
N ASP A 16 16.12 4.16 -4.53
CA ASP A 16 14.67 4.35 -4.49
C ASP A 16 13.97 3.62 -5.65
N SER A 17 14.55 3.62 -6.86
CA SER A 17 14.04 2.82 -7.98
C SER A 17 14.10 1.31 -7.71
N VAL A 18 15.19 0.82 -7.12
CA VAL A 18 15.31 -0.60 -6.71
C VAL A 18 14.27 -0.94 -5.64
N HIS A 19 14.01 -0.04 -4.67
CA HIS A 19 12.97 -0.23 -3.66
C HIS A 19 11.58 -0.35 -4.29
N ILE A 20 11.26 0.49 -5.28
CA ILE A 20 10.01 0.42 -6.04
C ILE A 20 9.92 -0.90 -6.83
N LEU A 21 10.99 -1.28 -7.56
CA LEU A 21 11.03 -2.51 -8.36
C LEU A 21 10.93 -3.79 -7.51
N MET A 22 11.38 -3.75 -6.26
CA MET A 22 11.28 -4.86 -5.31
C MET A 22 9.92 -4.92 -4.59
N GLU A 23 8.92 -4.15 -5.05
CA GLU A 23 7.62 -3.98 -4.38
C GLU A 23 7.76 -3.57 -2.91
N GLY A 24 8.82 -2.82 -2.61
CA GLY A 24 9.11 -2.37 -1.27
C GLY A 24 7.98 -1.47 -0.77
N LYS A 25 7.45 -1.78 0.42
CA LYS A 25 6.38 -1.01 1.05
C LYS A 25 6.65 0.51 0.97
N PRO A 26 5.64 1.35 0.65
CA PRO A 26 5.77 2.80 0.73
C PRO A 26 6.21 3.19 2.15
N LYS A 27 7.22 4.07 2.28
CA LYS A 27 7.79 4.43 3.59
C LYS A 27 6.77 5.13 4.50
N ASP A 28 5.74 5.74 3.90
CA ASP A 28 4.73 6.54 4.56
C ASP A 28 3.40 5.81 4.82
N ILE A 29 3.31 4.50 4.50
CA ILE A 29 2.10 3.71 4.76
C ILE A 29 2.35 2.66 5.84
N ASP A 30 1.61 2.80 6.94
CA ASP A 30 1.53 1.78 7.99
C ASP A 30 0.49 0.73 7.60
N ALA A 31 0.98 -0.43 7.16
CA ALA A 31 0.14 -1.56 6.76
C ALA A 31 -0.73 -2.07 7.91
N GLU A 32 -0.26 -1.98 9.16
CA GLU A 32 -1.00 -2.42 10.33
C GLU A 32 -2.16 -1.46 10.65
N ALA A 33 -1.89 -0.15 10.58
CA ALA A 33 -2.93 0.86 10.71
C ALA A 33 -4.00 0.73 9.62
N LEU A 34 -3.60 0.48 8.37
CA LEU A 34 -4.52 0.27 7.25
C LEU A 34 -5.36 -0.99 7.44
N LYS A 35 -4.73 -2.10 7.85
CA LYS A 35 -5.44 -3.36 8.18
C LYS A 35 -6.47 -3.14 9.29
N ASN A 36 -6.09 -2.44 10.35
CA ASN A 36 -7.00 -2.14 11.46
C ASN A 36 -8.16 -1.23 11.01
N GLY A 37 -7.90 -0.27 10.12
CA GLY A 37 -8.93 0.55 9.49
C GLY A 37 -9.92 -0.28 8.67
N LEU A 38 -9.43 -1.23 7.87
CA LEU A 38 -10.26 -2.14 7.09
C LEU A 38 -11.10 -3.07 7.97
N LEU A 39 -10.53 -3.61 9.06
CA LEU A 39 -11.22 -4.45 10.04
C LEU A 39 -12.27 -3.68 10.85
N SER A 40 -12.18 -2.35 10.93
CA SER A 40 -13.19 -1.52 11.61
C SER A 40 -14.51 -1.41 10.83
N ILE A 41 -14.53 -1.83 9.55
CA ILE A 41 -15.74 -1.83 8.74
C ILE A 41 -16.67 -2.94 9.28
N PRO A 42 -17.92 -2.61 9.70
CA PRO A 42 -18.78 -3.55 10.43
C PRO A 42 -19.07 -4.88 9.73
N SER A 43 -18.95 -4.93 8.41
CA SER A 43 -19.22 -6.13 7.59
C SER A 43 -17.96 -6.91 7.22
N VAL A 44 -16.78 -6.46 7.65
CA VAL A 44 -15.49 -7.11 7.38
C VAL A 44 -15.10 -7.97 8.59
N ARG A 45 -15.01 -9.28 8.40
CA ARG A 45 -14.57 -10.22 9.43
C ARG A 45 -13.06 -10.36 9.46
N GLU A 46 -12.45 -10.51 8.28
CA GLU A 46 -11.01 -10.75 8.17
C GLU A 46 -10.43 -10.07 6.93
N VAL A 47 -9.14 -9.72 7.03
CA VAL A 47 -8.32 -9.18 5.93
C VAL A 47 -7.04 -9.98 5.85
N HIS A 48 -6.83 -10.66 4.72
CA HIS A 48 -5.67 -11.49 4.40
C HIS A 48 -4.87 -10.89 3.25
N ASP A 49 -3.60 -11.29 3.16
CA ASP A 49 -2.70 -10.98 2.04
C ASP A 49 -2.68 -9.49 1.67
N LEU A 50 -2.70 -8.60 2.69
CA LEU A 50 -2.62 -7.16 2.47
C LEU A 50 -1.23 -6.80 1.96
N HIS A 51 -1.15 -6.59 0.65
CA HIS A 51 0.05 -6.15 -0.04
C HIS A 51 -0.13 -4.70 -0.44
N ILE A 52 0.89 -3.88 -0.15
CA ILE A 52 0.90 -2.46 -0.44
C ILE A 52 2.19 -2.16 -1.19
N TRP A 53 2.06 -1.60 -2.39
CA TRP A 53 3.17 -1.22 -3.25
C TRP A 53 2.96 0.20 -3.79
N SER A 54 3.95 0.71 -4.52
CA SER A 54 3.87 2.01 -5.19
C SER A 54 4.21 1.80 -6.65
N ILE A 55 3.34 2.24 -7.57
CA ILE A 55 3.66 2.22 -9.02
C ILE A 55 4.55 3.42 -9.36
N SER A 56 4.32 4.56 -8.69
CA SER A 56 5.18 5.75 -8.69
C SER A 56 5.20 6.36 -7.28
N SER A 57 6.07 7.33 -7.01
CA SER A 57 6.18 7.98 -5.70
C SER A 57 4.86 8.57 -5.17
N ASP A 58 3.92 8.90 -6.07
CA ASP A 58 2.68 9.59 -5.75
C ASP A 58 1.44 8.70 -5.91
N MET A 59 1.62 7.42 -6.25
CA MET A 59 0.52 6.50 -6.53
C MET A 59 0.67 5.21 -5.71
N PRO A 60 0.33 5.26 -4.41
CA PRO A 60 0.25 4.07 -3.60
C PRO A 60 -0.89 3.17 -4.09
N SER A 61 -0.66 1.87 -4.08
CA SER A 61 -1.61 0.86 -4.50
C SER A 61 -1.59 -0.28 -3.49
N LEU A 62 -2.72 -0.96 -3.32
CA LEU A 62 -2.83 -2.12 -2.45
C LEU A 62 -3.67 -3.21 -3.10
N SER A 63 -3.44 -4.44 -2.67
CA SER A 63 -4.32 -5.58 -2.87
C SER A 63 -4.51 -6.31 -1.56
N CYS A 64 -5.70 -6.83 -1.32
CA CYS A 64 -6.01 -7.66 -0.16
C CYS A 64 -7.22 -8.55 -0.43
N HIS A 65 -7.35 -9.60 0.37
CA HIS A 65 -8.55 -10.44 0.42
C HIS A 65 -9.37 -10.08 1.65
N ILE A 66 -10.63 -9.75 1.44
CA ILE A 66 -11.57 -9.37 2.49
C ILE A 66 -12.61 -10.48 2.64
N VAL A 67 -12.74 -11.01 3.85
CA VAL A 67 -13.83 -11.91 4.23
C VAL A 67 -14.95 -11.06 4.81
N ALA A 68 -16.11 -11.06 4.15
CA ALA A 68 -17.28 -10.30 4.56
C ALA A 68 -18.39 -11.22 5.11
N ASP A 69 -19.32 -10.64 5.88
CA ASP A 69 -20.52 -11.37 6.34
C ASP A 69 -21.37 -11.89 5.17
N GLU A 70 -22.00 -13.06 5.33
CA GLU A 70 -22.81 -13.72 4.29
C GLU A 70 -23.97 -12.87 3.76
N ASN A 71 -24.52 -11.97 4.58
CA ASN A 71 -25.64 -11.08 4.23
C ASN A 71 -25.19 -9.66 3.85
N SER A 72 -23.90 -9.43 3.63
CA SER A 72 -23.37 -8.10 3.35
C SER A 72 -23.38 -7.77 1.86
N ASP A 73 -23.59 -6.48 1.56
CA ASP A 73 -23.52 -5.97 0.20
C ASP A 73 -22.05 -5.79 -0.20
N ARG A 74 -21.57 -6.69 -1.07
CA ARG A 74 -20.20 -6.70 -1.57
C ARG A 74 -19.81 -5.39 -2.25
N ASP A 75 -20.68 -4.80 -3.06
CA ASP A 75 -20.38 -3.58 -3.81
C ASP A 75 -20.27 -2.39 -2.86
N ARG A 76 -21.08 -2.37 -1.81
CA ARG A 76 -20.98 -1.36 -0.75
C ARG A 76 -19.66 -1.48 0.00
N ILE A 77 -19.23 -2.69 0.35
CA ILE A 77 -17.94 -2.92 1.04
C ILE A 77 -16.78 -2.47 0.14
N LEU A 78 -16.77 -2.88 -1.13
CA LEU A 78 -15.73 -2.46 -2.08
C LEU A 78 -15.64 -0.94 -2.21
N LYS A 79 -16.79 -0.24 -2.26
CA LYS A 79 -16.82 1.23 -2.27
C LYS A 79 -16.30 1.87 -0.99
N GLN A 80 -16.50 1.25 0.17
CA GLN A 80 -15.97 1.76 1.44
C GLN A 80 -14.46 1.54 1.53
N VAL A 81 -13.99 0.37 1.12
CA VAL A 81 -12.56 0.01 1.11
C VAL A 81 -11.78 0.89 0.13
N SER A 82 -12.34 1.16 -1.05
CA SER A 82 -11.70 2.03 -2.05
C SER A 82 -11.50 3.48 -1.59
N LYS A 83 -12.13 3.92 -0.48
CA LYS A 83 -11.93 5.27 0.07
C LYS A 83 -10.76 5.37 1.07
N TYR A 84 -10.15 4.24 1.44
CA TYR A 84 -8.99 4.19 2.33
C TYR A 84 -7.65 4.42 1.60
N LEU A 85 -7.67 4.42 0.27
CA LEU A 85 -6.64 4.96 -0.61
C LEU A 85 -7.12 6.31 -1.16
#